data_AF-A0A564Q2S8-F1
#
_entry.id   AF-A0A564Q2S8-F1
#
_cell.length_a   1.000
_cell.length_b   1.000
_cell.length_c   1.000
_cell.angle_alpha   90.00
_cell.angle_beta   90.00
_cell.angle_gamma   90.00
#
_symmetry.space_group_name_H-M   'P 1'
#
loop_
_entity.id
_entity.type
_entity.pdbx_description
1 polymer ?
#
loop_
_entity_poly.entity_id
_entity_poly.type
_entity_poly.pdbx_seq_one_letter_code
_entity_poly.pdbx_strand_id
1 'polypeptide(L)' 'MKILFVSRPNLKLAAAVEMYKKEEVTLGRAAEIAGMGVIEFKDVLRGRGIKIIVPKTSIDERDKQVARIRKIRGR' A
#
# COMPACT_ATOMS: atom_id res chain seq x y z
N MET A 1 -12.49 -16.81 -25.55
CA MET A 1 -11.50 -15.73 -25.38
C MET A 1 -12.17 -14.58 -24.63
N LYS A 2 -12.01 -14.47 -23.30
CA LYS A 2 -12.67 -13.42 -22.49
C LYS A 2 -11.68 -12.30 -22.24
N ILE A 3 -11.77 -11.26 -23.08
CA ILE A 3 -11.00 -10.03 -22.97
C ILE A 3 -11.80 -9.12 -22.04
N LEU A 4 -11.53 -9.16 -20.74
CA LEU A 4 -12.20 -8.28 -19.78
C LEU A 4 -11.34 -7.02 -19.60
N PHE A 5 -11.58 -6.05 -20.46
CA PHE A 5 -11.19 -4.65 -20.23
C PHE A 5 -11.99 -4.09 -19.04
N VAL A 6 -11.60 -4.43 -17.80
CA VAL A 6 -12.11 -3.76 -16.60
C VAL A 6 -11.31 -2.47 -16.42
N SER A 7 -11.81 -1.43 -17.08
CA SER A 7 -11.23 -0.10 -17.07
C SER A 7 -11.43 0.55 -15.69
N ARG A 8 -10.31 0.98 -15.08
CA ARG A 8 -10.13 1.88 -13.90
C ARG A 8 -9.77 1.30 -12.51
N PRO A 9 -10.27 0.15 -12.02
CA PRO A 9 -9.76 -0.46 -10.77
C PRO A 9 -8.36 -1.06 -10.93
N ASN A 10 -8.10 -1.69 -12.08
CA ASN A 10 -6.84 -2.36 -12.39
C ASN A 10 -5.65 -1.38 -12.50
N LEU A 11 -5.92 -0.14 -12.92
CA LEU A 11 -4.89 0.91 -13.04
C LEU A 11 -4.40 1.38 -11.66
N LYS A 12 -5.32 1.61 -10.72
CA LYS A 12 -4.96 1.96 -9.33
C LYS A 12 -4.17 0.85 -8.66
N LEU A 13 -4.58 -0.40 -8.87
CA LEU A 13 -3.88 -1.56 -8.35
C LEU A 13 -2.48 -1.70 -8.96
N ALA A 14 -2.35 -1.55 -10.29
CA ALA A 14 -1.06 -1.59 -10.97
C ALA A 14 -0.12 -0.48 -10.48
N ALA A 15 -0.62 0.75 -10.37
CA ALA A 15 0.14 1.88 -9.85
C ALA A 15 0.58 1.64 -8.40
N ALA A 16 -0.33 1.20 -7.52
CA ALA A 16 -0.02 0.91 -6.13
C ALA A 16 1.05 -0.19 -5.99
N VAL A 17 0.98 -1.24 -6.81
CA VAL A 17 1.97 -2.33 -6.82
C VAL A 17 3.34 -1.83 -7.29
N GLU A 18 3.40 -1.02 -8.34
CA GLU A 18 4.65 -0.46 -8.83
C GLU A 18 5.27 0.53 -7.83
N MET A 19 4.46 1.41 -7.22
CA MET A 19 4.94 2.33 -6.17
C MET A 19 5.45 1.57 -4.95
N TYR A 20 4.79 0.47 -4.54
CA TYR A 20 5.27 -0.39 -3.46
C TYR A 20 6.60 -1.08 -3.82
N LYS A 21 6.72 -1.63 -5.03
CA LYS A 21 7.95 -2.28 -5.51
C LYS A 21 9.14 -1.33 -5.58
N LYS A 22 8.89 -0.05 -5.86
CA LYS A 22 9.90 1.01 -5.87
C LYS A 22 10.18 1.59 -4.48
N GLU A 23 9.55 1.06 -3.44
CA GLU A 23 9.65 1.55 -2.05
C GLU A 23 9.23 3.03 -1.89
N GLU A 24 8.47 3.58 -2.84
CA GLU A 24 7.98 4.97 -2.81
C GLU A 24 6.86 5.16 -1.77
N VAL A 25 6.17 4.07 -1.42
CA VAL A 25 5.07 4.06 -0.47
C VAL A 25 5.14 2.85 0.46
N THR A 26 4.62 3.00 1.68
CA THR A 26 4.46 1.88 2.60
C THR A 26 3.38 0.91 2.11
N LEU A 27 3.40 -0.32 2.61
CA LEU A 27 2.38 -1.32 2.30
C LEU A 27 0.95 -0.84 2.57
N GLY A 28 0.75 -0.15 3.71
CA GLY A 28 -0.55 0.42 4.06
C GLY A 28 -0.98 1.52 3.08
N ARG A 29 -0.05 2.40 2.71
CA ARG A 29 -0.33 3.46 1.74
C ARG A 29 -0.62 2.93 0.34
N ALA A 30 0.07 1.86 -0.08
CA ALA A 30 -0.21 1.18 -1.35
C ALA A 30 -1.63 0.56 -1.35
N ALA A 31 -2.03 -0.08 -0.25
CA ALA A 31 -3.38 -0.63 -0.10
C ALA A 31 -4.47 0.46 -0.18
N GLU A 32 -4.26 1.61 0.46
CA GLU A 32 -5.14 2.77 0.34
C GLU A 32 -5.26 3.28 -1.10
N ILE A 33 -4.14 3.43 -1.83
CA ILE A 33 -4.12 3.85 -3.23
C ILE A 33 -4.87 2.85 -4.12
N ALA A 34 -4.71 1.56 -3.84
CA ALA A 34 -5.42 0.48 -4.51
C ALA A 34 -6.92 0.40 -4.13
N GLY A 35 -7.35 1.10 -3.08
CA GLY A 35 -8.73 1.12 -2.62
C GLY A 35 -9.17 -0.18 -1.94
N MET A 36 -8.26 -0.89 -1.28
CA MET A 36 -8.51 -2.18 -0.63
C MET A 36 -7.84 -2.28 0.74
N GLY A 37 -8.22 -3.30 1.52
CA GLY A 37 -7.58 -3.58 2.79
C GLY A 37 -6.12 -4.00 2.64
N VAL A 38 -5.32 -3.79 3.69
CA VAL A 38 -3.91 -4.20 3.71
C VAL A 38 -3.74 -5.71 3.56
N ILE A 39 -4.68 -6.51 4.10
CA ILE A 39 -4.67 -7.97 3.97
C ILE A 39 -4.91 -8.36 2.50
N GLU A 40 -5.95 -7.82 1.87
CA GLU A 40 -6.26 -8.05 0.46
C GLU A 40 -5.09 -7.65 -0.45
N PHE A 41 -4.45 -6.53 -0.16
CA PHE A 41 -3.30 -6.07 -0.92
C PHE A 41 -2.09 -7.02 -0.78
N LYS A 42 -1.85 -7.59 0.42
CA LYS A 42 -0.81 -8.62 0.61
C LYS A 42 -1.09 -9.87 -0.22
N ASP A 43 -2.36 -10.28 -0.31
CA ASP A 43 -2.74 -11.44 -1.11
C ASP A 43 -2.54 -11.18 -2.61
N VAL A 44 -2.81 -9.95 -3.08
CA VAL A 44 -2.44 -9.53 -4.45
C VAL A 44 -0.93 -9.63 -4.69
N LEU A 45 -0.10 -9.14 -3.77
CA LEU A 45 1.35 -9.21 -3.90
C LEU A 45 1.85 -10.66 -3.95
N ARG A 46 1.32 -11.52 -3.07
CA ARG A 46 1.61 -12.97 -3.04
C ARG A 46 1.21 -13.66 -4.33
N GLY A 47 0.00 -13.40 -4.82
CA GLY A 47 -0.50 -13.95 -6.08
C GLY A 47 0.33 -13.54 -7.31
N ARG A 48 1.06 -12.41 -7.21
CA ARG A 48 1.99 -11.92 -8.24
C ARG A 48 3.45 -12.32 -8.01
N GLY A 49 3.74 -13.12 -6.99
CA GLY A 49 5.11 -13.53 -6.63
C GLY A 49 5.99 -12.39 -6.12
N ILE A 50 5.38 -11.25 -5.73
CA ILE A 50 6.11 -10.10 -5.21
C ILE A 50 6.42 -10.36 -3.74
N LYS A 51 7.71 -10.39 -3.40
CA LYS A 51 8.14 -10.53 -2.00
C LYS A 51 7.65 -9.33 -1.21
N ILE A 52 6.87 -9.60 -0.17
CA ILE A 52 6.49 -8.59 0.80
C ILE A 52 7.71 -8.36 1.69
N ILE A 53 8.50 -7.36 1.36
CA ILE A 53 9.53 -6.85 2.25
C ILE A 53 8.77 -6.10 3.34
N VAL A 54 8.66 -6.71 4.51
CA VAL A 54 8.21 -6.01 5.71
C VAL A 54 9.46 -5.35 6.26
N PRO A 55 9.64 -4.03 6.13
CA PRO A 55 10.74 -3.39 6.84
C PRO A 55 10.52 -3.71 8.31
N LYS A 56 11.54 -4.23 9.00
CA LYS A 56 11.61 -4.22 10.46
C LYS A 56 11.54 -2.74 10.83
N THR A 57 10.34 -2.23 11.04
CA THR A 57 10.16 -0.87 11.52
C THR A 57 10.70 -0.93 12.93
N SER A 58 11.91 -0.42 13.15
CA SER A 58 12.23 0.12 14.46
C SER A 58 11.08 1.06 14.79
N ILE A 59 10.47 0.82 15.96
CA ILE A 59 9.27 1.48 16.49
C ILE A 59 9.30 3.01 16.28
N ASP A 60 10.51 3.58 16.25
CA ASP A 60 10.87 4.97 16.01
C ASP A 60 10.19 5.72 14.85
N GLU A 61 10.01 5.12 13.67
CA GLU A 61 9.44 5.87 12.52
C GLU A 61 7.90 5.93 12.55
N ARG A 62 7.25 4.93 13.13
CA ARG A 62 5.79 4.89 13.26
C ARG A 62 5.30 5.97 14.22
N ASP A 63 6.06 6.25 15.27
CA ASP A 63 5.72 7.26 16.27
C ASP A 63 5.78 8.69 15.71
N LYS A 64 6.67 8.99 14.75
CA LYS A 64 6.74 10.30 14.09
C LYS A 64 5.48 10.60 13.25
N GLN A 65 4.87 9.58 12.67
CA GLN A 65 3.65 9.72 11.88
C GLN A 65 2.41 9.94 12.77
N VAL A 66 2.32 9.21 13.89
CA VAL A 66 1.27 9.38 14.90
C VAL A 66 1.40 10.73 15.63
N ALA A 67 2.63 11.17 15.93
CA ALA A 67 2.90 12.47 16.55
C ALA A 67 2.44 13.65 15.67
N ARG A 68 2.58 13.55 14.33
CA ARG A 68 2.07 14.57 13.41
C ARG A 68 0.54 14.65 13.42
N ILE A 69 -0.15 13.51 13.47
CA ILE A 69 -1.63 13.47 13.56
C ILE A 69 -2.12 14.09 14.88
N ARG A 70 -1.42 13.85 15.99
CA ARG A 70 -1.72 14.48 17.30
C ARG A 70 -1.56 16.00 17.28
N LYS A 71 -0.54 16.54 16.61
CA LYS A 71 -0.31 17.99 16.51
C LYS A 71 -1.39 18.74 15.72
N ILE A 72 -2.07 18.07 14.78
CA ILE A 72 -3.14 18.69 13.98
C ILE A 72 -4.47 18.75 14.75
N ARG A 73 -4.70 17.83 15.68
CA ARG A 73 -5.95 17.71 16.45
C ARG A 73 -5.96 18.49 17.78
N GLY A 74 -4.83 19.05 18.20
CA GLY A 74 -4.71 19.86 19.42
C GLY A 74 -4.71 21.37 19.15
N ARG A 75 -5.62 21.84 18.29
CA ARG A 75 -5.85 23.27 18.06
C ARG A 75 -7.22 23.65 18.60
#